data_AF-Q00TI2-F1
#
_entry.id   AF-Q00TI2-F1
#
_cell.length_a   1.000
_cell.length_b   1.000
_cell.length_c   1.000
_cell.angle_alpha   90.00
_cell.angle_beta   90.00
_cell.angle_gamma   90.00
#
_symmetry.space_group_name_H-M   'P 1'
#
loop_
_entity.id
_entity.type
_entity.pdbx_description
1 polymer ?
#
loop_
_entity_poly.entity_id
_entity_poly.type
_entity_poly.pdbx_seq_one_letter_code
_entity_poly.pdbx_strand_id
1 'polypeptide(L)'
;MSDADAREVVIEEEPVVEAAPEAAAVELKTTPFDARFPQTNQAKHCYTRYNEFHKCQAENGEGAEECEPLGKFYRAICPQEWVEKWNEQREEGTWAGRY
;
A
#
# COMPACT_ATOMS: atom_id res chain seq x y z
N MET A 1 34.79 -24.39 63.18
CA MET A 1 35.11 -25.13 61.94
C MET A 1 34.21 -24.55 60.85
N SER A 2 34.72 -23.73 59.93
CA SER A 2 35.43 -24.16 58.70
C SER A 2 34.42 -24.91 57.82
N ASP A 3 33.90 -24.43 56.69
CA ASP A 3 34.43 -23.62 55.57
C ASP A 3 33.20 -22.99 54.86
N ALA A 4 33.20 -21.71 54.46
CA ALA A 4 33.52 -21.23 53.10
C ALA A 4 33.12 -22.17 51.93
N ASP A 5 32.01 -21.86 51.25
CA ASP A 5 31.88 -22.13 49.82
C ASP A 5 31.06 -21.01 49.18
N ALA A 6 31.78 -19.95 48.77
CA ALA A 6 31.25 -18.94 47.87
C ALA A 6 31.14 -19.59 46.49
N ARG A 7 29.96 -20.11 46.16
CA ARG A 7 29.71 -20.64 44.81
C ARG A 7 29.29 -19.49 43.91
N GLU A 8 30.18 -19.19 42.98
CA GLU A 8 30.08 -18.23 41.89
C GLU A 8 28.73 -18.38 41.17
N VAL A 9 27.94 -17.30 41.11
CA VAL A 9 26.76 -17.24 40.25
C VAL A 9 27.28 -17.01 38.84
N VAL A 10 27.46 -18.10 38.09
CA VAL A 10 27.68 -18.04 36.65
C VAL A 10 26.36 -17.58 36.04
N ILE A 11 26.30 -16.30 35.68
CA ILE A 11 25.20 -15.74 34.89
C ILE A 11 25.45 -16.24 33.48
N GLU A 12 24.79 -17.33 33.10
CA GLU A 12 24.72 -17.75 31.70
C GLU A 12 23.89 -16.69 30.97
N GLU A 13 24.55 -15.75 30.27
CA GLU A 13 23.87 -14.84 29.35
C GLU A 13 23.35 -15.67 28.18
N GLU A 14 22.10 -16.12 28.28
CA GLU A 14 21.39 -16.70 27.16
C GLU A 14 21.33 -15.66 26.03
N PRO A 15 21.82 -15.98 24.82
CA PRO A 15 21.74 -15.04 23.73
C PRO A 15 20.27 -14.83 23.37
N VAL A 16 19.77 -13.63 23.62
CA VAL A 16 18.48 -13.17 23.09
C VAL A 16 18.63 -13.07 21.58
N VAL A 17 18.32 -14.17 20.89
CA VAL A 17 18.15 -14.18 19.44
C VAL A 17 16.89 -13.39 19.13
N GLU A 18 17.06 -12.12 18.80
CA GLU A 18 15.98 -11.31 18.24
C GLU A 18 15.48 -12.03 16.98
N ALA A 19 14.27 -12.58 17.09
CA ALA A 19 13.59 -13.25 16.00
C ALA A 19 13.35 -12.22 14.89
N ALA A 20 14.19 -12.25 13.86
CA ALA A 20 13.91 -11.58 12.60
C ALA A 20 12.51 -11.99 12.15
N PRO A 21 11.63 -11.04 11.77
CA PRO A 21 10.29 -11.39 11.36
C PRO A 21 10.41 -12.37 10.19
N GLU A 22 9.73 -13.52 10.31
CA GLU A 22 9.60 -14.47 9.22
C GLU A 22 9.25 -13.69 7.96
N ALA A 23 10.06 -13.87 6.90
CA ALA A 23 9.88 -13.19 5.64
C ALA A 23 8.49 -13.58 5.08
N ALA A 24 7.47 -12.79 5.42
CA ALA A 24 6.16 -12.87 4.82
C ALA A 24 6.39 -12.78 3.31
N ALA A 25 6.08 -13.87 2.60
CA ALA A 25 6.32 -13.96 1.16
C ALA A 25 5.59 -12.79 0.48
N VAL A 26 6.36 -11.81 -0.03
CA VAL A 26 5.81 -10.63 -0.69
C VAL A 26 5.20 -11.09 -2.01
N GLU A 27 3.88 -11.11 -2.08
CA GLU A 27 3.17 -11.44 -3.31
C GLU A 27 3.24 -10.25 -4.27
N LEU A 28 4.08 -10.37 -5.31
CA LEU A 28 4.28 -9.33 -6.31
C LEU A 28 3.06 -9.26 -7.24
N LYS A 29 2.15 -8.33 -6.95
CA LYS A 29 0.96 -8.02 -7.76
C LYS A 29 1.00 -6.57 -8.23
N THR A 30 0.44 -6.33 -9.42
CA THR A 30 0.29 -4.99 -10.02
C THR A 30 -1.04 -4.90 -10.76
N THR A 31 -1.35 -3.74 -11.33
CA THR A 31 -2.54 -3.51 -12.14
C THR A 31 -2.64 -4.53 -13.27
N PRO A 32 -3.78 -5.24 -13.42
CA PRO A 32 -3.94 -6.24 -14.47
C PRO A 32 -4.01 -5.59 -15.86
N PHE A 33 -3.74 -6.40 -16.88
CA PHE A 33 -3.94 -5.98 -18.27
C PHE A 33 -5.42 -5.68 -18.55
N ASP A 34 -5.68 -4.52 -19.14
CA ASP A 34 -7.02 -4.09 -19.54
C ASP A 34 -7.11 -4.06 -21.07
N ALA A 35 -7.91 -4.97 -21.64
CA ALA A 35 -8.09 -5.08 -23.09
C ALA A 35 -8.73 -3.83 -23.73
N ARG A 36 -9.31 -2.92 -22.94
CA ARG A 36 -9.79 -1.61 -23.42
C ARG A 36 -8.63 -0.68 -23.81
N PHE A 37 -7.43 -0.92 -23.30
CA PHE A 37 -6.24 -0.09 -23.50
C PHE A 37 -5.02 -0.93 -23.95
N PRO A 38 -5.07 -1.58 -25.13
CA PRO A 38 -4.00 -2.47 -25.61
C PRO A 38 -2.75 -1.74 -26.09
N GLN A 39 -2.85 -0.44 -26.38
CA GLN A 39 -1.73 0.36 -26.88
C GLN A 39 -0.69 0.71 -25.81
N THR A 40 0.54 1.03 -26.23
CA THR A 40 1.63 1.44 -25.34
C THR A 40 1.30 2.70 -24.53
N ASN A 41 0.49 3.62 -25.06
CA ASN A 41 0.07 4.80 -24.32
C ASN A 41 -1.01 4.44 -23.28
N GLN A 42 -0.58 4.33 -22.02
CA GLN A 42 -1.39 3.96 -20.86
C GLN A 42 -2.01 5.17 -20.13
N ALA A 43 -1.88 6.39 -20.65
CA ALA A 43 -2.43 7.59 -20.00
C ALA A 43 -3.95 7.51 -19.78
N LYS A 44 -4.69 7.00 -20.78
CA LYS A 44 -6.15 6.78 -20.65
C LYS A 44 -6.48 5.68 -19.64
N HIS A 45 -5.66 4.63 -19.54
CA HIS A 45 -5.87 3.56 -18.56
C HIS A 45 -5.72 4.10 -17.14
N CYS A 46 -4.65 4.88 -16.87
CA CYS A 46 -4.46 5.58 -15.61
C CYS A 46 -5.66 6.48 -15.27
N TYR A 47 -6.04 7.38 -16.19
CA TYR A 47 -7.15 8.30 -15.97
C TYR A 47 -8.48 7.57 -15.69
N THR A 48 -8.76 6.49 -16.40
CA THR A 48 -9.96 5.67 -16.16
C THR A 48 -9.93 5.02 -14.77
N ARG A 49 -8.81 4.41 -14.36
CA ARG A 49 -8.69 3.77 -13.02
C ARG A 49 -8.86 4.78 -11.89
N TYR A 50 -8.29 5.97 -12.03
CA TYR A 50 -8.42 7.03 -11.03
C TYR A 50 -9.88 7.48 -10.85
N ASN A 51 -10.62 7.63 -11.95
CA ASN A 51 -12.05 7.96 -11.90
C ASN A 51 -12.92 6.79 -11.42
N GLU A 52 -12.59 5.55 -11.76
CA GLU A 52 -13.29 4.35 -11.26
C GLU A 52 -13.21 4.27 -9.73
N PHE A 53 -12.04 4.57 -9.14
CA PHE A 53 -11.86 4.61 -7.68
C PHE A 53 -12.73 5.69 -7.03
N HIS A 54 -12.73 6.92 -7.54
CA HIS A 54 -13.52 8.02 -6.96
C HIS A 54 -15.02 7.83 -7.17
N LYS A 55 -15.43 7.25 -8.31
CA LYS A 55 -16.80 6.81 -8.52
C LYS A 55 -17.22 5.79 -7.46
N CYS A 56 -16.37 4.80 -7.19
CA CYS A 56 -16.62 3.78 -6.18
C CYS A 56 -16.80 4.39 -4.78
N GLN A 57 -15.95 5.35 -4.39
CA GLN A 57 -16.09 6.06 -3.12
C GLN A 57 -17.36 6.92 -3.06
N ALA A 58 -17.74 7.57 -4.17
CA ALA A 58 -18.96 8.36 -4.23
C ALA A 58 -20.24 7.50 -4.11
N GLU A 59 -20.21 6.26 -4.60
CA GLU A 59 -21.36 5.34 -4.58
C GLU A 59 -21.47 4.52 -3.28
N ASN A 60 -20.34 4.07 -2.73
CA ASN A 60 -20.30 3.16 -1.56
C ASN A 60 -19.91 3.87 -0.24
N GLY A 61 -19.45 5.11 -0.30
CA GLY A 61 -18.94 5.86 0.84
C GLY A 61 -17.42 5.90 0.92
N GLU A 62 -16.90 6.87 1.68
CA GLU A 62 -15.46 7.02 1.92
C GLU A 62 -14.92 5.81 2.69
N GLY A 63 -13.82 5.22 2.21
CA GLY A 63 -13.17 4.09 2.88
C GLY A 63 -13.83 2.72 2.68
N ALA A 64 -14.77 2.60 1.74
CA ALA A 64 -15.36 1.32 1.36
C ALA A 64 -14.29 0.29 0.92
N GLU A 65 -14.27 -0.88 1.58
CA GLU A 65 -13.27 -1.95 1.33
C GLU A 65 -13.36 -2.47 -0.11
N GLU A 66 -14.54 -2.42 -0.72
CA GLU A 66 -14.74 -2.83 -2.12
C GLU A 66 -13.97 -1.94 -3.10
N CYS A 67 -13.64 -0.70 -2.71
CA CYS A 67 -12.91 0.26 -3.53
C CYS A 67 -11.38 0.15 -3.38
N GLU A 68 -10.88 -0.52 -2.34
CA GLU A 68 -9.44 -0.71 -2.09
C GLU A 68 -8.66 -1.28 -3.30
N PRO A 69 -9.13 -2.32 -4.02
CA PRO A 69 -8.41 -2.82 -5.20
C PRO A 69 -8.28 -1.76 -6.30
N LEU A 70 -9.32 -0.95 -6.53
CA LEU A 70 -9.25 0.16 -7.49
C LEU A 70 -8.22 1.20 -7.06
N GLY A 71 -8.13 1.42 -5.75
CA GLY A 71 -7.11 2.27 -5.12
C GLY A 71 -5.68 1.80 -5.43
N LYS A 72 -5.42 0.50 -5.28
CA LYS A 72 -4.13 -0.11 -5.61
C LYS A 72 -3.82 0.02 -7.11
N PHE A 73 -4.81 -0.18 -7.97
CA PHE A 73 -4.61 -0.16 -9.42
C PHE A 73 -4.22 1.21 -9.97
N TYR A 74 -4.89 2.29 -9.55
CA TYR A 74 -4.52 3.62 -10.06
C TYR A 74 -3.14 4.05 -9.54
N ARG A 75 -2.80 3.73 -8.28
CA ARG A 75 -1.48 4.05 -7.70
C ARG A 75 -0.33 3.32 -8.37
N ALA A 76 -0.57 2.11 -8.87
CA ALA A 76 0.44 1.31 -9.54
C ALA A 76 0.68 1.72 -11.01
N ILE A 77 -0.28 2.35 -11.69
CA ILE A 77 -0.16 2.73 -13.11
C ILE A 77 0.03 4.24 -13.34
N CYS A 78 -0.50 5.08 -12.46
CA CYS A 78 -0.44 6.53 -12.63
C CYS A 78 0.88 7.10 -12.10
N PRO A 79 1.47 8.08 -12.81
CA PRO A 79 2.51 8.93 -12.25
C PRO A 79 1.99 9.65 -10.99
N GLN A 80 2.80 9.73 -9.93
CA GLN A 80 2.40 10.36 -8.67
C GLN A 80 2.05 11.84 -8.87
N GLU A 81 2.85 12.57 -9.67
CA GLU A 81 2.60 13.98 -10.01
C GLU A 81 1.18 14.21 -10.58
N TRP A 82 0.67 13.28 -11.40
CA TRP A 82 -0.67 13.41 -11.97
C TRP A 82 -1.74 13.22 -10.91
N VAL A 83 -1.57 12.22 -10.05
CA VAL A 83 -2.49 11.92 -8.95
C VAL A 83 -2.56 13.09 -7.98
N GLU A 84 -1.41 13.61 -7.56
CA GLU A 84 -1.31 14.75 -6.65
C GLU A 84 -2.03 15.98 -7.21
N LYS A 85 -1.74 16.34 -8.46
CA LYS A 85 -2.41 17.45 -9.15
C LYS A 85 -3.93 17.25 -9.25
N TRP A 86 -4.39 16.04 -9.56
CA TRP A 86 -5.82 15.77 -9.67
C TRP A 86 -6.52 15.78 -8.30
N ASN A 87 -5.83 15.35 -7.24
CA ASN A 87 -6.33 15.43 -5.87
C ASN A 87 -6.48 16.89 -5.43
N GLU A 88 -5.47 17.74 -5.69
CA GLU A 88 -5.55 19.19 -5.43
C GLU A 88 -6.74 19.81 -6.17
N GLN A 89 -6.92 19.51 -7.45
CA GLN A 89 -8.08 19.98 -8.23
C GLN A 89 -9.42 19.52 -7.66
N ARG A 90 -9.48 18.34 -7.04
CA ARG A 90 -10.70 17.87 -6.36
C ARG A 90 -10.95 18.60 -5.06
N GLU A 91 -9.92 18.81 -4.25
CA GLU A 91 -10.01 19.56 -2.99
C GLU A 91 -10.44 21.02 -3.23
N GLU A 92 -9.94 21.63 -4.31
CA GLU A 92 -10.33 22.97 -4.75
C GLU A 92 -11.71 23.03 -5.44
N GLY A 93 -12.29 21.88 -5.80
CA GLY A 93 -13.53 21.80 -6.57
C GLY A 93 -13.40 22.25 -8.04
N THR A 94 -12.17 22.29 -8.58
CA THR A 94 -11.86 22.67 -9.97
C THR A 94 -11.75 21.46 -10.92
N TRP A 95 -11.96 20.26 -10.40
CA TRP A 95 -11.92 19.02 -11.18
C TRP A 95 -12.97 19.00 -12.30
N ALA A 96 -12.53 18.75 -13.53
CA ALA A 96 -13.39 18.74 -14.72
C ALA A 96 -14.12 17.40 -14.95
N GLY A 97 -13.75 16.33 -14.23
CA GLY A 97 -14.40 15.02 -14.35
C GLY A 97 -15.69 14.91 -13.54
N ARG A 98 -16.52 13.92 -13.86
CA ARG A 98 -17.85 13.73 -13.24
C ARG A 98 -17.77 13.27 -11.77
N TYR A 99 -16.83 12.39 -11.50
CA TYR A 99 -16.52 11.86 -10.19
C TYR A 99 -15.12 12.29 -9.84
#